data_AF-A0AAW1D8F4-F1
#
_entry.id   AF-A0AAW1D8F4-F1
#
_cell.length_a   1.000
_cell.length_b   1.000
_cell.length_c   1.000
_cell.angle_alpha   90.00
_cell.angle_beta   90.00
_cell.angle_gamma   90.00
#
_symmetry.space_group_name_H-M   'P 1'
#
loop_
_entity.id
_entity.type
_entity.pdbx_description
1 polymer ?
#
loop_
_entity_poly.entity_id
_entity_poly.type
_entity_poly.pdbx_seq_one_letter_code
_entity_poly.pdbx_strand_id
1 'polypeptide(L)' 'MYDSVIVFAIGLQTLEQSHPLSLANVSCALEHPWDGGLSLINYINSVSLFYI' A
#
# COMPACT_ATOMS: atom_id res chain seq x y z
N MET A 1 -10.09 -11.85 -7.14
CA MET A 1 -10.40 -10.94 -6.01
C MET A 1 -9.80 -11.45 -4.70
N TYR A 2 -9.93 -12.74 -4.34
CA TYR A 2 -9.36 -13.27 -3.09
C TYR A 2 -7.84 -13.05 -2.97
N ASP A 3 -7.06 -13.48 -3.97
CA ASP A 3 -5.60 -13.35 -3.94
C ASP A 3 -5.14 -11.89 -3.88
N SER A 4 -5.86 -11.00 -4.56
CA SER A 4 -5.59 -9.56 -4.52
C SER A 4 -5.73 -8.97 -3.11
N VAL A 5 -6.74 -9.42 -2.34
CA VAL A 5 -6.94 -8.98 -0.95
C VAL A 5 -5.85 -9.54 -0.04
N ILE A 6 -5.45 -10.80 -0.24
CA ILE A 6 -4.37 -11.44 0.52
C ILE A 6 -3.04 -10.70 0.30
N VAL A 7 -2.66 -10.44 -0.95
CA VAL A 7 -1.42 -9.72 -1.29
C VAL A 7 -1.45 -8.30 -0.70
N PHE A 8 -2.59 -7.61 -0.75
CA PHE A 8 -2.76 -6.30 -0.13
C PHE A 8 -2.58 -6.35 1.40
N ALA A 9 -3.22 -7.30 2.08
CA ALA A 9 -3.14 -7.43 3.54
C ALA A 9 -1.71 -7.72 4.02
N ILE A 10 -0.98 -8.58 3.29
CA ILE A 10 0.42 -8.90 3.60
C ILE A 10 1.32 -7.67 3.35
N GLY A 11 1.14 -6.98 2.22
CA GLY A 11 1.88 -5.76 1.89
C GLY A 11 1.65 -4.63 2.90
N LEU A 12 0.41 -4.45 3.36
CA LEU A 12 0.06 -3.47 4.38
C LEU A 12 0.67 -3.84 5.75
N GLN A 13 0.58 -5.11 6.16
CA GLN A 13 1.15 -5.57 7.42
C GLN A 13 2.67 -5.38 7.48
N THR A 14 3.36 -5.66 6.37
CA THR A 14 4.83 -5.49 6.28
C THR A 14 5.24 -4.02 6.29
N LEU A 15 4.45 -3.14 5.68
CA LEU A 15 4.67 -1.69 5.76
C LEU A 15 4.54 -1.18 7.20
N GLU A 16 3.44 -1.52 7.90
CA GLU A 16 3.15 -1.06 9.27
C GLU A 16 4.24 -1.44 10.30
N GLN A 17 4.96 -2.55 10.06
CA GLN A 17 6.09 -2.94 10.91
C GLN A 17 7.31 -2.00 10.78
N SER A 18 7.40 -1.26 9.66
CA SER A 18 8.53 -0.40 9.33
C SER A 18 8.22 1.09 9.42
N HIS A 19 7.01 1.49 8.99
CA HIS A 19 6.54 2.87 9.00
C HIS A 19 5.02 2.87 9.25
N PRO A 20 4.54 3.67 10.22
CA PRO A 20 3.11 3.84 10.42
C PRO A 20 2.51 4.56 9.21
N LEU A 21 1.48 3.98 8.61
CA LEU A 21 0.77 4.58 7.49
C LEU A 21 -0.34 5.49 8.02
N SER A 22 -0.24 6.79 7.73
CA SER A 22 -1.37 7.70 7.97
C SER A 22 -2.27 7.73 6.76
N LEU A 23 -3.55 7.46 6.96
CA LEU A 23 -4.58 7.75 5.97
C LEU A 23 -4.68 9.26 5.77
N ALA A 24 -4.89 9.68 4.52
CA ALA A 24 -5.10 11.07 4.15
C ALA A 24 -6.42 11.22 3.40
N ASN A 25 -7.13 12.31 3.65
CA ASN A 25 -8.29 12.67 2.85
C ASN A 25 -7.81 13.36 1.57
N VAL A 26 -7.85 12.62 0.46
CA VAL A 26 -7.47 13.10 -0.86
C VAL A 26 -8.71 13.52 -1.65
N SER A 27 -8.57 14.56 -2.47
CA SER A 27 -9.64 15.08 -3.31
C SER A 27 -9.18 15.09 -4.76
N CYS A 28 -10.08 14.82 -5.70
CA CYS A 28 -9.78 14.97 -7.13
C CYS A 28 -9.73 16.45 -7.56
N ALA A 29 -10.23 17.39 -6.74
CA ALA A 29 -10.21 18.82 -7.04
C ALA A 29 -8.89 19.50 -6.63
N LEU A 30 -8.12 18.89 -5.74
CA LEU A 30 -6.82 19.36 -5.30
C LEU A 30 -5.81 18.27 -5.62
N GLU A 31 -4.88 18.52 -6.54
CA GLU A 31 -3.84 17.56 -6.97
C GLU A 31 -2.76 17.37 -5.89
N HIS A 32 -3.17 17.00 -4.69
CA HIS A 32 -2.27 16.60 -3.62
C HIS A 32 -2.27 15.07 -3.51
N PRO A 33 -1.19 14.39 -3.93
CA PRO A 33 -1.10 12.95 -3.83
C PRO A 33 -0.97 12.51 -2.37
N TRP A 34 -1.22 11.23 -2.12
CA TRP A 34 -1.01 10.65 -0.82
C TRP A 34 0.46 10.22 -0.64
N ASP A 35 1.16 10.82 0.32
CA ASP A 35 2.58 10.57 0.59
C ASP A 35 2.90 9.11 0.92
N GLY A 36 1.96 8.39 1.56
CA GLY A 36 2.12 6.97 1.89
C GLY A 36 1.93 6.00 0.71
N GLY A 37 1.42 6.48 -0.42
CA GLY A 37 1.05 5.64 -1.57
C GLY A 37 2.23 4.95 -2.23
N LEU A 38 3.37 5.65 -2.38
CA LEU A 38 4.57 5.09 -3.00
C LEU A 38 5.21 3.99 -2.14
N SER A 39 5.22 4.17 -0.82
CA SER A 39 5.71 3.14 0.10
C SER A 39 4.81 1.90 0.00
N LEU A 40 3.49 2.07 0.11
CA LEU A 40 2.55 0.96 0.06
C LEU A 40 2.64 0.15 -1.24
N ILE A 41 2.73 0.81 -2.40
CA ILE A 41 2.84 0.09 -3.68
C ILE A 41 4.15 -0.70 -3.77
N ASN A 42 5.25 -0.19 -3.20
CA ASN A 42 6.53 -0.90 -3.19
C ASN A 42 6.46 -2.18 -2.35
N TYR A 43 5.79 -2.16 -1.19
CA TYR A 43 5.59 -3.36 -0.37
C TYR A 43 4.61 -4.34 -1.02
N ILE A 44 3.54 -3.87 -1.65
CA ILE A 44 2.63 -4.75 -2.40
C ILE A 44 3.37 -5.44 -3.57
N ASN A 45 4.18 -4.69 -4.31
CA ASN A 45 4.96 -5.23 -5.43
C ASN A 45 6.03 -6.24 -4.96
N SER A 46 6.68 -5.99 -3.83
CA SER A 46 7.64 -6.95 -3.29
C SER A 46 6.96 -8.27 -2.94
N VAL A 47 5.78 -8.23 -2.29
CA VAL A 47 4.99 -9.44 -1.98
C VAL A 47 4.53 -10.14 -3.26
N SER A 48 4.02 -9.40 -4.24
CA SER A 48 3.53 -10.00 -5.50
C SER A 48 4.63 -10.69 -6.30
N LEU A 49 5.89 -10.22 -6.22
CA LEU A 49 7.03 -10.85 -6.87
C LEU A 49 7.45 -12.17 -6.21
N PHE A 50 7.16 -12.36 -4.92
CA PHE A 50 7.45 -13.61 -4.21
C PHE A 50 6.31 -14.63 -4.27
N TYR A 51 5.10 -14.19 -4.61
CA TYR A 51 3.88 -15.03 -4.64
C TYR A 51 3.46 -15.50 -6.04
N ILE A 52 4.25 -15.16 -7.07
CA ILE A 52 4.15 -15.63 -8.47
C ILE A 52 5.34 -16.53 -8.77
#